data_AF-A0A846P7A1-F1
#
_entry.id   AF-A0A846P7A1-F1
#
_cell.length_a   1.000
_cell.length_b   1.000
_cell.length_c   1.000
_cell.angle_alpha   90.00
_cell.angle_beta   90.00
_cell.angle_gamma   90.00
#
_symmetry.space_group_name_H-M   'P 1'
#
loop_
_entity.id
_entity.type
_entity.pdbx_description
1 polymer ?
#
loop_
_entity_poly.entity_id
_entity_poly.type
_entity_poly.pdbx_seq_one_letter_code
_entity_poly.pdbx_strand_id
1 'polypeptide(L)'
;MRDKIIFILYFGSVVSITYIHNIGFLLAGLGVVALISQKSLPRIAKKAAIAIAFFNFIVTISYCTLSVIKGNFSIHYIALINLRVFLLTSLTFLVAGRINPFKALGLSRSILYLLTLAYSQVLTMQRLFDEFRQARRSRSIARLSMRDMYRHGASTGAFLLRKSINDATEISQAMRSRGFFND
;
A
#
# COMPACT_ATOMS: atom_id res chain seq x y z
N MET A 1 -0.61 14.60 -17.24
CA MET A 1 -0.83 13.48 -18.18
C MET A 1 0.16 12.35 -17.96
N ARG A 2 1.48 12.62 -17.86
CA ARG A 2 2.52 11.63 -17.58
C ARG A 2 2.17 10.62 -16.46
N ASP A 3 1.75 11.10 -15.29
CA ASP A 3 1.46 10.21 -14.14
C ASP A 3 0.25 9.30 -14.38
N LYS A 4 -0.74 9.76 -15.14
CA LYS A 4 -1.90 8.95 -15.55
C LYS A 4 -1.49 7.85 -16.53
N ILE A 5 -0.63 8.18 -17.50
CA ILE A 5 -0.11 7.22 -18.48
C ILE A 5 0.72 6.15 -17.77
N ILE A 6 1.61 6.53 -16.84
CA ILE A 6 2.41 5.57 -16.09
C ILE A 6 1.50 4.67 -15.23
N PHE A 7 0.42 5.22 -14.65
CA PHE A 7 -0.53 4.42 -13.86
C PHE A 7 -1.30 3.41 -14.72
N ILE A 8 -1.79 3.82 -15.90
CA ILE A 8 -2.45 2.92 -16.85
C ILE A 8 -1.49 1.85 -17.35
N LEU A 9 -0.26 2.25 -17.70
CA LEU A 9 0.79 1.36 -18.17
C LEU A 9 1.21 0.36 -17.07
N TYR A 10 1.26 0.80 -15.81
CA TYR A 10 1.46 -0.08 -14.66
C TYR A 10 0.33 -1.11 -14.55
N PHE A 11 -0.93 -0.69 -14.62
CA PHE A 11 -2.06 -1.60 -14.53
C PHE A 11 -2.06 -2.63 -15.67
N GLY A 12 -1.82 -2.18 -16.90
CA GLY A 12 -1.66 -3.06 -18.06
C GLY A 12 -0.48 -4.03 -17.92
N SER A 13 0.63 -3.58 -17.33
CA SER A 13 1.80 -4.43 -17.07
C SER A 13 1.50 -5.50 -16.03
N VAL A 14 0.78 -5.18 -14.96
CA VAL A 14 0.40 -6.14 -13.90
C VAL A 14 -0.48 -7.25 -14.49
N VAL A 15 -1.48 -6.88 -15.30
CA VAL A 15 -2.34 -7.85 -16.00
C VAL A 15 -1.50 -8.72 -16.94
N SER A 16 -0.66 -8.10 -17.77
CA SER A 16 0.18 -8.82 -18.74
C SER A 16 1.14 -9.82 -18.07
N ILE A 17 1.80 -9.43 -16.98
CA ILE A 17 2.72 -10.28 -16.21
C ILE A 17 2.00 -11.50 -15.61
N THR A 18 0.71 -11.37 -15.32
CA THR A 18 -0.10 -12.47 -14.77
C THR A 18 -0.36 -13.56 -15.83
N TYR A 19 -0.53 -13.18 -17.10
CA TYR A 19 -0.74 -14.12 -18.22
C TYR A 19 0.53 -14.78 -18.74
N ILE A 20 1.71 -14.20 -18.48
CA ILE A 20 2.99 -14.73 -18.98
C ILE A 20 3.43 -15.92 -18.12
N HIS A 21 3.56 -17.09 -18.76
CA HIS A 21 4.00 -18.35 -18.15
C HIS A 21 5.46 -18.71 -18.49
N ASN A 22 6.16 -17.86 -19.23
CA ASN A 22 7.53 -18.14 -19.68
C ASN A 22 8.55 -17.36 -18.82
N ILE A 23 9.54 -18.09 -18.29
CA ILE A 23 10.61 -17.56 -17.42
C ILE A 23 11.43 -16.47 -18.14
N GLY A 24 11.69 -16.63 -19.45
CA GLY A 24 12.48 -15.66 -20.22
C GLY A 24 11.83 -14.28 -20.30
N PHE A 25 10.50 -14.24 -20.47
CA PHE A 25 9.75 -12.97 -20.50
C PHE A 25 9.69 -12.30 -19.11
N LEU A 26 9.64 -13.08 -18.03
CA LEU A 26 9.72 -12.54 -16.67
C LEU A 26 11.11 -11.97 -16.35
N LEU A 27 12.18 -12.62 -16.81
CA LEU A 27 13.54 -12.11 -16.70
C LEU A 27 13.73 -10.85 -17.54
N ALA A 28 13.21 -10.82 -18.77
CA ALA A 28 13.22 -9.62 -19.60
C ALA A 28 12.48 -8.46 -18.94
N GLY A 29 11.31 -8.72 -18.32
CA GLY A 29 10.58 -7.74 -17.53
C GLY A 29 11.38 -7.20 -16.34
N LEU A 30 12.12 -8.06 -15.64
CA LEU A 30 13.04 -7.62 -14.58
C LEU A 30 14.19 -6.77 -15.14
N GLY A 31 14.71 -7.11 -16.31
CA GLY A 31 15.70 -6.32 -17.04
C GLY A 31 15.18 -4.91 -17.35
N VAL A 32 13.94 -4.79 -17.82
CA VAL A 32 13.30 -3.48 -18.08
C VAL A 32 13.14 -2.68 -16.79
N VAL A 33 12.64 -3.30 -15.71
CA VAL A 33 12.57 -2.65 -14.38
C VAL A 33 13.96 -2.20 -13.94
N ALA A 34 14.98 -3.02 -14.20
CA ALA A 34 16.34 -2.70 -13.79
C ALA A 34 16.92 -1.51 -14.55
N LEU A 35 16.71 -1.47 -15.88
CA LEU A 35 17.12 -0.37 -16.75
C LEU A 35 16.45 0.96 -16.39
N ILE A 36 15.17 0.93 -16.01
CA ILE A 36 14.43 2.14 -15.58
C ILE A 36 14.86 2.58 -14.17
N SER A 37 15.21 1.64 -13.31
CA SER A 37 15.56 1.88 -11.92
C SER A 37 16.98 2.45 -11.74
N GLN A 38 17.92 2.16 -12.66
CA GLN A 38 19.32 2.61 -12.66
C GLN A 38 19.94 2.68 -11.25
N LYS A 39 20.06 3.88 -10.66
CA LYS A 39 20.69 4.13 -9.35
C LYS A 39 19.86 3.67 -8.14
N SER A 40 18.55 3.48 -8.31
CA SER A 40 17.65 3.02 -7.24
C SER A 40 17.44 1.50 -7.20
N LEU A 41 18.10 0.76 -8.10
CA LEU A 41 18.00 -0.68 -8.25
C LEU A 41 18.22 -1.46 -6.94
N PRO A 42 19.35 -1.30 -6.24
CA PRO A 42 19.61 -2.11 -5.05
C PRO A 42 18.63 -1.81 -3.92
N ARG A 43 18.16 -0.55 -3.83
CA ARG A 43 17.20 -0.14 -2.80
C ARG A 43 15.81 -0.73 -3.06
N ILE A 44 15.35 -0.71 -4.31
CA ILE A 44 14.05 -1.27 -4.70
C ILE A 44 14.10 -2.80 -4.60
N ALA A 45 15.17 -3.44 -5.09
CA ALA A 45 15.35 -4.89 -5.00
C ALA A 45 15.39 -5.37 -3.53
N LYS A 46 16.13 -4.69 -2.65
CA LYS A 46 16.18 -5.03 -1.22
C LYS A 46 14.82 -4.88 -0.54
N LYS A 47 14.10 -3.78 -0.81
CA LYS A 47 12.75 -3.58 -0.25
C LYS A 47 11.75 -4.62 -0.75
N ALA A 48 11.78 -4.94 -2.05
CA ALA A 48 10.94 -5.98 -2.64
C ALA A 48 11.27 -7.36 -2.04
N ALA A 49 12.55 -7.72 -1.95
CA ALA A 49 12.98 -8.99 -1.37
C ALA A 49 12.51 -9.13 0.09
N ILE A 50 12.71 -8.10 0.93
CA ILE A 50 12.28 -8.14 2.34
C ILE A 50 10.76 -8.23 2.44
N ALA A 51 10.02 -7.48 1.63
CA ALA A 51 8.55 -7.47 1.67
C ALA A 51 7.95 -8.83 1.32
N ILE A 52 8.57 -9.58 0.41
CA ILE A 52 8.02 -10.83 -0.10
C ILE A 52 8.66 -12.06 0.55
N ALA A 53 9.85 -11.93 1.17
CA ALA A 53 10.59 -13.07 1.70
C ALA A 53 9.73 -14.00 2.56
N PHE A 54 8.96 -13.45 3.50
CA PHE A 54 8.10 -14.23 4.36
C PHE A 54 6.98 -14.95 3.58
N PHE A 55 6.32 -14.24 2.66
CA PHE A 55 5.26 -14.81 1.84
C PHE A 55 5.79 -15.91 0.90
N ASN A 56 6.86 -15.64 0.16
CA ASN A 56 7.48 -16.60 -0.75
C ASN A 56 8.02 -17.83 0.00
N PHE A 57 8.54 -17.64 1.20
CA PHE A 57 9.00 -18.76 2.03
C PHE A 57 7.84 -19.69 2.40
N ILE A 58 6.72 -19.13 2.87
CA ILE A 58 5.51 -19.92 3.17
C ILE A 58 5.01 -20.65 1.91
N VAL A 59 4.85 -19.93 0.80
CA VAL A 59 4.35 -20.50 -0.46
C VAL A 59 5.26 -21.62 -0.97
N THR A 60 6.58 -21.42 -0.89
CA THR A 60 7.57 -22.41 -1.34
C THR A 60 7.53 -23.65 -0.44
N ILE A 61 7.47 -23.49 0.88
CA ILE A 61 7.35 -24.62 1.82
C ILE A 61 6.05 -25.38 1.58
N SER A 62 4.91 -24.70 1.51
CA SER A 62 3.62 -25.33 1.27
C SER A 62 3.60 -26.10 -0.05
N TYR A 63 4.20 -25.56 -1.11
CA TYR A 63 4.32 -26.26 -2.38
C TYR A 63 5.24 -27.48 -2.28
N CYS A 64 6.40 -27.36 -1.63
CA CYS A 64 7.31 -28.49 -1.42
C CYS A 64 6.62 -29.62 -0.66
N THR A 65 5.89 -29.33 0.42
CA THR A 65 5.14 -30.34 1.19
C THR A 65 4.08 -31.03 0.32
N LEU A 66 3.30 -30.26 -0.45
CA LEU A 66 2.28 -30.82 -1.34
C LEU A 66 2.90 -31.66 -2.47
N SER A 67 4.05 -31.22 -2.98
CA SER A 67 4.76 -31.88 -4.07
C SER A 67 5.37 -33.21 -3.64
N VAL A 68 5.84 -33.33 -2.40
CA VAL A 68 6.32 -34.60 -1.83
C VAL A 68 5.16 -35.59 -1.70
N ILE A 69 3.97 -35.12 -1.32
CA ILE A 69 2.76 -35.96 -1.21
C ILE A 69 2.28 -36.43 -2.59
N LYS A 70 2.38 -35.59 -3.63
CA LYS A 70 1.87 -35.89 -4.98
C LYS A 70 2.90 -36.47 -5.95
N GLY A 71 4.17 -36.57 -5.56
CA GLY A 71 5.25 -37.12 -6.40
C GLY A 71 5.65 -36.30 -7.63
N ASN A 72 4.98 -35.18 -7.91
CA ASN A 72 5.21 -34.34 -9.09
C ASN A 72 5.94 -33.04 -8.71
N PHE A 73 7.27 -33.11 -8.66
CA PHE A 73 8.12 -31.95 -8.37
C PHE A 73 8.49 -31.17 -9.62
N SER A 74 7.98 -29.94 -9.72
CA SER A 74 8.35 -29.01 -10.80
C SER A 74 9.10 -27.81 -10.25
N ILE A 75 10.42 -27.82 -10.40
CA ILE A 75 11.31 -26.68 -10.09
C ILE A 75 10.89 -25.45 -10.90
N HIS A 76 10.43 -25.65 -12.14
CA HIS A 76 9.98 -24.59 -13.02
C HIS A 76 8.82 -23.78 -12.43
N TYR A 77 7.89 -24.42 -11.73
CA TYR A 77 6.74 -23.74 -11.12
C TYR A 77 7.16 -22.84 -9.94
N ILE A 78 8.05 -23.34 -9.08
CA ILE A 78 8.59 -22.58 -7.94
C ILE A 78 9.34 -21.35 -8.44
N ALA A 79 10.21 -21.52 -9.44
CA ALA A 79 10.97 -20.43 -10.02
C ALA A 79 10.04 -19.38 -10.64
N LEU A 80 9.02 -19.82 -11.39
CA LEU A 80 8.06 -18.93 -12.05
C LEU A 80 7.27 -18.08 -11.06
N ILE A 81 6.75 -18.67 -9.98
CA ILE A 81 6.02 -17.92 -8.95
C ILE A 81 6.92 -16.91 -8.25
N ASN A 82 8.08 -17.35 -7.76
CA ASN A 82 8.99 -16.48 -7.04
C ASN A 82 9.42 -15.29 -7.91
N LEU A 83 9.73 -15.55 -9.18
CA LEU A 83 10.13 -14.54 -10.15
C LEU A 83 8.99 -13.58 -10.49
N ARG A 84 7.76 -14.09 -10.69
CA ARG A 84 6.58 -13.28 -10.96
C ARG A 84 6.25 -12.35 -9.80
N VAL A 85 6.22 -12.88 -8.58
CA VAL A 85 5.92 -12.08 -7.37
C VAL A 85 7.01 -11.04 -7.17
N PHE A 86 8.29 -11.41 -7.34
CA PHE A 86 9.40 -10.46 -7.25
C PHE A 86 9.31 -9.34 -8.30
N LEU A 87 9.04 -9.69 -9.56
CA LEU A 87 8.84 -8.73 -10.64
C LEU A 87 7.68 -7.77 -10.34
N LEU A 88 6.50 -8.28 -10.00
CA LEU A 88 5.33 -7.46 -9.69
C LEU A 88 5.62 -6.48 -8.57
N THR A 89 6.20 -6.95 -7.46
CA THR A 89 6.45 -6.13 -6.29
C THR A 89 7.55 -5.09 -6.56
N SER A 90 8.59 -5.45 -7.32
CA SER A 90 9.62 -4.49 -7.74
C SER A 90 9.06 -3.40 -8.65
N LEU A 91 8.14 -3.77 -9.57
CA LEU A 91 7.43 -2.83 -10.43
C LEU A 91 6.52 -1.91 -9.60
N THR A 92 5.79 -2.44 -8.61
CA THR A 92 4.97 -1.63 -7.69
C THR A 92 5.83 -0.61 -6.95
N PHE A 93 6.98 -1.00 -6.39
CA PHE A 93 7.87 -0.07 -5.69
C PHE A 93 8.49 0.98 -6.62
N LEU A 94 8.83 0.60 -7.86
CA LEU A 94 9.34 1.52 -8.87
C LEU A 94 8.29 2.61 -9.19
N VAL A 95 7.05 2.19 -9.43
CA VAL A 95 5.95 3.08 -9.78
C VAL A 95 5.54 3.94 -8.60
N ALA A 96 5.42 3.37 -7.39
CA ALA A 96 5.08 4.09 -6.17
C ALA A 96 6.11 5.19 -5.83
N GLY A 97 7.39 4.99 -6.16
CA GLY A 97 8.44 6.00 -5.96
C GLY A 97 8.49 7.10 -7.02
N ARG A 98 7.78 6.95 -8.15
CA ARG A 98 7.83 7.86 -9.30
C ARG A 98 6.53 8.61 -9.55
N ILE A 99 5.41 8.09 -9.05
CA ILE A 99 4.07 8.66 -9.26
C ILE A 99 3.66 9.51 -8.05
N ASN A 100 3.08 10.68 -8.32
CA ASN A 100 2.30 11.40 -7.33
C ASN A 100 0.85 10.86 -7.31
N PRO A 101 0.36 10.30 -6.18
CA PRO A 101 -0.97 9.69 -6.11
C PRO A 101 -2.11 10.67 -6.44
N PHE A 102 -1.98 11.95 -6.08
CA PHE A 102 -2.98 12.98 -6.41
C PHE A 102 -3.06 13.23 -7.91
N LYS A 103 -1.92 13.21 -8.62
CA LYS A 103 -1.88 13.40 -10.07
C LYS A 103 -2.32 12.16 -10.85
N ALA A 104 -2.05 10.96 -10.32
CA ALA A 104 -2.47 9.71 -10.93
C ALA A 104 -3.97 9.46 -10.78
N LEU A 105 -4.54 9.72 -9.59
CA LEU A 105 -5.95 9.49 -9.29
C LEU A 105 -6.88 10.65 -9.67
N GLY A 106 -6.37 11.72 -10.27
CA GLY A 106 -7.15 12.83 -10.81
C GLY A 106 -7.96 12.48 -12.06
N LEU A 107 -8.62 11.31 -12.09
CA LEU A 107 -9.48 10.84 -13.18
C LEU A 107 -10.76 11.69 -13.27
N SER A 108 -11.34 12.06 -12.12
CA SER A 108 -12.48 12.96 -12.01
C SER A 108 -12.26 14.02 -10.92
N ARG A 109 -12.95 15.16 -11.03
CA ARG A 109 -12.92 16.21 -10.01
C ARG A 109 -13.37 15.68 -8.65
N SER A 110 -14.38 14.83 -8.62
CA SER A 110 -14.94 14.23 -7.39
C SER A 110 -13.94 13.32 -6.67
N ILE A 111 -13.21 12.48 -7.40
CA ILE A 111 -12.20 11.59 -6.79
C ILE A 111 -11.03 12.40 -6.24
N LEU A 112 -10.55 13.39 -7.00
CA LEU A 112 -9.47 14.27 -6.55
C LEU A 112 -9.88 15.04 -5.29
N TYR A 113 -11.13 15.51 -5.25
CA TYR A 113 -11.71 16.16 -4.09
C TYR A 113 -11.74 15.23 -2.88
N LEU A 114 -12.34 14.03 -3.01
CA LEU A 114 -12.40 13.04 -1.93
C LEU A 114 -11.02 12.66 -1.41
N LEU A 115 -10.05 12.46 -2.31
CA LEU A 115 -8.67 12.14 -1.95
C LEU A 115 -8.01 13.29 -1.17
N THR A 116 -8.22 14.53 -1.60
CA THR A 116 -7.66 15.71 -0.93
C THR A 116 -8.28 15.89 0.45
N LEU A 117 -9.61 15.73 0.56
CA LEU A 117 -10.33 15.78 1.81
C LEU A 117 -9.83 14.69 2.77
N ALA A 118 -9.82 13.44 2.32
CA ALA A 118 -9.35 12.30 3.11
C ALA A 118 -7.90 12.48 3.57
N TYR A 119 -7.01 12.96 2.69
CA TYR A 119 -5.62 13.22 3.04
C TYR A 119 -5.48 14.28 4.14
N SER A 120 -6.24 15.38 4.04
CA SER A 120 -6.25 16.41 5.09
C SER A 120 -6.73 15.85 6.43
N GLN A 121 -7.76 15.01 6.42
CA GLN A 121 -8.28 14.36 7.62
C GLN A 121 -7.27 13.35 8.21
N VAL A 122 -6.58 12.57 7.39
CA VAL A 122 -5.53 11.67 7.84
C VAL A 122 -4.44 12.43 8.59
N LEU A 123 -3.98 13.57 8.08
CA LEU A 123 -2.97 14.39 8.74
C LEU A 123 -3.46 14.94 10.09
N THR A 124 -4.69 15.43 10.15
CA THR A 124 -5.29 15.93 11.40
C THR A 124 -5.43 14.81 12.43
N MET A 125 -5.90 13.64 12.01
CA MET A 125 -6.07 12.48 12.91
C MET A 125 -4.73 11.91 13.38
N GLN A 126 -3.69 11.92 12.54
CA GLN A 126 -2.34 11.53 12.95
C GLN A 126 -1.79 12.45 14.05
N ARG A 127 -1.93 13.77 13.90
CA ARG A 127 -1.51 14.73 14.93
C ARG A 127 -2.25 14.50 16.24
N LEU A 128 -3.57 14.37 16.18
CA LEU A 128 -4.41 14.11 17.35
C LEU A 128 -4.06 12.78 18.04
N PHE A 129 -3.76 11.74 17.27
CA PHE A 129 -3.29 10.47 17.82
C PHE A 129 -1.95 10.61 18.54
N ASP A 130 -1.03 11.39 17.99
CA ASP A 130 0.24 11.71 18.63
C ASP A 130 0.05 12.49 19.93
N GLU A 131 -0.91 13.42 20.00
CA GLU A 131 -1.29 14.13 21.22
C GLU A 131 -1.82 13.16 22.29
N PHE A 132 -2.72 12.23 21.93
CA PHE A 132 -3.18 11.18 22.85
C PHE A 132 -2.01 10.32 23.35
N ARG A 133 -1.09 9.97 22.46
CA ARG A 133 0.12 9.20 22.81
C ARG A 133 0.99 9.95 23.83
N GLN A 134 1.17 11.26 23.66
CA GLN A 134 1.93 12.11 24.57
C GLN A 134 1.21 12.32 25.90
N ALA A 135 -0.09 12.61 25.87
CA ALA A 135 -0.92 12.76 27.06
C ALA A 135 -0.95 11.47 27.91
N ARG A 136 -0.95 10.31 27.25
CA ARG A 136 -0.80 9.01 27.95
C ARG A 136 0.57 8.91 28.62
N ARG A 137 1.65 9.23 27.91
CA ARG A 137 3.03 9.14 28.45
C ARG A 137 3.25 10.08 29.64
N SER A 138 2.69 11.29 29.61
CA SER A 138 2.83 12.25 30.71
C SER A 138 1.99 11.89 31.93
N ARG A 139 0.84 11.25 31.75
CA ARG A 139 -0.06 10.83 32.84
C ARG A 139 0.26 9.46 33.43
N SER A 140 1.12 8.67 32.79
CA SER A 140 1.52 7.35 33.28
C SER A 140 2.88 7.39 33.97
N ILE A 141 2.90 7.19 35.29
CA ILE A 141 4.15 7.10 36.08
C ILE A 141 4.90 5.78 35.79
N ALA A 142 4.17 4.71 35.44
CA ALA A 142 4.70 3.38 35.12
C ALA A 142 4.18 2.86 33.78
N ARG A 143 4.77 1.78 33.26
CA ARG A 143 4.28 1.10 32.05
C ARG A 143 2.88 0.53 32.30
N LEU A 144 1.94 0.88 31.42
CA LEU A 144 0.56 0.39 31.46
C LEU A 144 0.50 -1.12 31.23
N SER A 145 -0.46 -1.77 31.89
CA SER A 145 -0.84 -3.15 31.60
C SER A 145 -1.42 -3.28 30.19
N MET A 146 -1.32 -4.47 29.58
CA MET A 146 -1.92 -4.76 28.27
C MET A 146 -3.45 -4.49 28.25
N ARG A 147 -4.13 -4.72 29.37
CA ARG A 147 -5.58 -4.43 29.51
C ARG A 147 -5.88 -2.94 29.43
N ASP A 148 -5.07 -2.12 30.09
CA ASP A 148 -5.26 -0.66 30.10
C ASP A 148 -4.86 -0.04 28.76
N MET A 149 -3.84 -0.62 28.11
CA MET A 149 -3.48 -0.25 26.74
C MET A 149 -4.62 -0.52 25.75
N TYR A 150 -5.29 -1.66 25.88
CA TYR A 150 -6.47 -1.97 25.06
C TYR A 150 -7.64 -1.01 25.33
N ARG A 151 -7.96 -0.75 26.60
CA ARG A 151 -9.01 0.20 26.99
C ARG A 151 -8.74 1.61 26.46
N HIS A 152 -7.50 2.07 26.57
CA HIS A 152 -7.08 3.37 26.05
C HIS A 152 -7.14 3.42 24.52
N GLY A 153 -6.77 2.33 23.84
CA GLY A 153 -6.93 2.20 22.40
C GLY A 153 -8.39 2.29 21.97
N ALA A 154 -9.28 1.57 22.67
CA ALA A 154 -10.72 1.60 22.41
C ALA A 154 -11.33 2.99 22.65
N SER A 155 -10.97 3.67 23.75
CA SER A 155 -11.47 5.02 24.03
C SER A 155 -10.98 6.04 23.01
N THR A 156 -9.71 5.95 22.60
CA THR A 156 -9.12 6.83 21.58
C THR A 156 -9.76 6.59 20.22
N GLY A 157 -9.94 5.33 19.82
CA GLY A 157 -10.64 4.97 18.58
C GLY A 157 -12.08 5.46 18.54
N ALA A 158 -12.83 5.26 19.64
CA ALA A 158 -14.20 5.75 19.77
C ALA A 158 -14.29 7.28 19.67
N PHE A 159 -13.34 8.00 20.29
CA PHE A 159 -13.25 9.44 20.19
C PHE A 159 -12.99 9.90 18.75
N LEU A 160 -11.98 9.32 18.07
CA LEU A 160 -11.65 9.67 16.69
C LEU A 160 -12.81 9.41 15.72
N LEU A 161 -13.56 8.33 15.94
CA LEU A 161 -14.73 8.00 15.11
C LEU A 161 -15.87 9.01 15.33
N ARG A 162 -16.19 9.34 16.58
CA ARG A 162 -17.20 10.37 16.90
C ARG A 162 -16.81 11.73 16.30
N LYS A 163 -15.54 12.12 16.46
CA LYS A 163 -15.01 13.34 15.86
C LYS A 163 -15.15 13.31 14.34
N SER A 164 -14.80 12.22 13.68
CA SER A 164 -14.90 12.11 12.22
C SER A 164 -16.33 12.26 11.70
N ILE A 165 -17.33 11.72 12.42
CA ILE A 165 -18.75 11.87 12.06
C ILE A 165 -19.21 13.33 12.22
N ASN A 166 -18.79 13.98 13.31
CA ASN A 166 -19.09 15.39 13.55
C ASN A 166 -18.43 16.28 12.48
N ASP A 167 -17.13 16.11 12.25
CA ASP A 167 -16.34 16.83 11.25
C ASP A 167 -16.94 16.64 9.85
N ALA A 168 -17.42 15.45 9.48
CA ALA A 168 -18.08 15.20 8.21
C ALA A 168 -19.35 16.05 8.03
N THR A 169 -20.12 16.22 9.10
CA THR A 169 -21.34 17.04 9.09
C THR A 169 -21.00 18.53 8.95
N GLU A 170 -20.07 19.02 9.76
CA GLU A 170 -19.64 20.42 9.73
C GLU A 170 -18.99 20.80 8.39
N ILE A 171 -18.10 19.95 7.87
CA ILE A 171 -17.43 20.19 6.58
C ILE A 171 -18.43 20.18 5.43
N SER A 172 -19.36 19.23 5.42
CA SER A 172 -20.42 19.16 4.41
C SER A 172 -21.27 20.44 4.40
N GLN A 173 -21.70 20.90 5.58
CA GLN A 173 -22.45 22.15 5.71
C GLN A 173 -21.63 23.36 5.28
N ALA A 174 -20.39 23.49 5.73
CA ALA A 174 -19.51 24.59 5.34
C ALA A 174 -19.28 24.64 3.82
N MET A 175 -19.16 23.49 3.17
CA MET A 175 -19.00 23.39 1.73
C MET A 175 -20.28 23.77 0.97
N ARG A 176 -21.46 23.34 1.45
CA ARG A 176 -22.75 23.77 0.89
C ARG A 176 -22.92 25.29 0.99
N SER A 177 -22.63 25.88 2.14
CA SER A 177 -22.72 27.34 2.33
C SER A 177 -21.76 28.13 1.44
N ARG A 178 -20.63 27.54 1.03
CA ARG A 178 -19.69 28.12 0.07
C ARG A 178 -20.06 27.90 -1.40
N GLY A 179 -21.23 27.31 -1.68
CA GLY A 179 -21.71 27.08 -3.05
C GLY A 179 -21.02 25.93 -3.79
N PHE A 180 -20.29 25.05 -3.09
CA PHE A 180 -19.45 24.03 -3.74
C PHE A 180 -20.24 22.98 -4.56
N PHE A 181 -21.53 22.78 -4.27
CA PHE A 181 -22.37 21.76 -4.91
C PHE A 181 -23.33 22.32 -5.96
N ASN A 182 -23.28 23.63 -6.25
CA ASN A 182 -24.21 24.31 -7.17
C ASN A 182 -23.60 24.55 -8.57
N ASP A 183 -22.70 23.66 -9.02
CA ASP A 183 -21.97 23.77 -10.29
C ASP A 183 -22.09 22.45 -11.09
#